data_AF-B3SED7-F1
#
_entry.id   AF-B3SED7-F1
#
_cell.length_a   1.000
_cell.length_b   1.000
_cell.length_c   1.000
_cell.angle_alpha   90.00
_cell.angle_beta   90.00
_cell.angle_gamma   90.00
#
_symmetry.space_group_name_H-M   'P 1'
#
loop_
_entity.id
_entity.type
_entity.pdbx_description
1 polymer ?
#
loop_
_entity_poly.entity_id
_entity_poly.type
_entity_poly.pdbx_seq_one_letter_code
_entity_poly.pdbx_strand_id
1 'polypeptide(L)'
;MFFEQPLKAWFEIVKASIWEKPNDIKEVFRSADILSNNRVVFNIKEYDYKNALNTIDKLWDAKENTEKGDYLEILTTLVEKYEEEHYDISAPDPIEAIKFIMEQKNIKRTELEKILGSRSRVSEILNKQRKLNLRMIRNLHNTLSIPYEILAEDYKTTKENQMKL
;
A
#
# COMPACT_ATOMS: atom_id res chain seq x y z
N MET A 1 0.97 6.79 24.66
CA MET A 1 2.33 6.36 24.29
C MET A 1 2.48 4.88 24.67
N PHE A 2 1.72 3.98 24.03
CA PHE A 2 1.44 2.63 24.57
C PHE A 2 1.79 1.45 23.66
N PHE A 3 2.34 1.69 22.46
CA PHE A 3 2.50 0.62 21.46
C PHE A 3 3.95 0.22 21.17
N GLU A 4 4.92 0.77 21.91
CA GLU A 4 6.30 0.24 21.93
C GLU A 4 6.41 -1.06 22.74
N GLN A 5 5.51 -1.31 23.69
CA GLN A 5 5.63 -2.46 24.58
C GLN A 5 5.42 -3.82 23.91
N PRO A 6 4.45 -4.04 22.99
CA PRO A 6 4.25 -5.36 22.40
C PRO A 6 5.41 -5.82 21.53
N LEU A 7 5.91 -4.95 20.64
CA LEU A 7 7.07 -5.24 19.78
C LEU A 7 8.37 -5.37 20.59
N LYS A 8 8.58 -4.50 21.58
CA LYS A 8 9.76 -4.56 22.46
C LYS A 8 9.73 -5.78 23.37
N ALA A 9 8.60 -6.08 24.01
CA ALA A 9 8.45 -7.28 24.82
C ALA A 9 8.65 -8.54 23.96
N TRP A 10 8.14 -8.56 22.74
CA TRP A 10 8.37 -9.65 21.79
C TRP A 10 9.86 -9.79 21.45
N PHE A 11 10.55 -8.70 21.10
CA PHE A 11 11.98 -8.72 20.80
C PHE A 11 12.80 -9.27 21.98
N GLU A 12 12.49 -8.82 23.20
CA GLU A 12 13.14 -9.31 24.43
C GLU A 12 12.82 -10.80 24.69
N ILE A 13 11.59 -11.26 24.45
CA ILE A 13 11.20 -12.68 24.60
C ILE A 13 11.94 -13.54 23.59
N VAL A 14 12.02 -13.12 22.32
CA VAL A 14 12.73 -13.87 21.26
C VAL A 14 14.22 -13.93 21.56
N LYS A 15 14.82 -12.82 22.00
CA LYS A 15 16.25 -12.73 22.35
C LYS A 15 16.61 -13.52 23.61
N ALA A 16 15.71 -13.61 24.57
CA ALA A 16 15.92 -14.34 25.82
C ALA A 16 15.61 -15.85 25.72
N SER A 17 15.06 -16.31 24.59
CA SER A 17 14.65 -17.69 24.39
C SER A 17 15.65 -18.48 23.57
N ILE A 18 15.82 -19.76 23.91
CA ILE A 18 16.62 -20.71 23.15
C ILE A 18 15.67 -21.46 22.21
N TRP A 19 15.90 -21.32 20.90
CA TRP A 19 15.10 -21.95 19.86
C TRP A 19 15.95 -23.01 19.16
N GLU A 20 15.49 -24.26 19.11
CA GLU A 20 16.23 -25.33 18.42
C GLU A 20 15.79 -25.45 16.96
N LYS A 21 14.52 -25.16 16.67
CA LYS A 21 13.95 -25.17 15.32
C LYS A 21 12.93 -24.04 15.12
N PRO A 22 12.77 -23.53 13.88
CA PRO A 22 11.81 -22.46 13.59
C PRO A 22 10.36 -22.76 14.01
N ASN A 23 9.99 -24.03 14.11
CA ASN A 23 8.67 -24.46 14.52
C ASN A 23 8.35 -24.14 16.00
N ASP A 24 9.37 -24.03 16.85
CA ASP A 24 9.22 -23.67 18.27
C ASP A 24 8.63 -22.25 18.43
N ILE A 25 8.92 -21.37 17.46
CA ILE A 25 8.42 -19.99 17.42
C ILE A 25 6.92 -19.95 17.12
N LYS A 26 6.39 -20.90 16.32
CA LYS A 26 4.96 -21.01 16.02
C LYS A 26 4.14 -21.50 17.21
N GLU A 27 4.74 -22.24 18.15
CA GLU A 27 4.05 -22.70 19.35
C GLU A 27 3.76 -21.54 20.30
N VAL A 28 4.69 -20.58 20.39
CA VAL A 28 4.57 -19.38 21.23
C VAL A 28 3.78 -18.28 20.52
N PHE A 29 4.00 -18.10 19.21
CA PHE A 29 3.36 -17.05 18.43
C PHE A 29 2.64 -17.62 17.20
N ARG A 30 1.36 -17.95 17.38
CA ARG A 30 0.52 -18.60 16.36
C ARG A 30 0.31 -17.80 15.08
N SER A 31 0.57 -16.49 15.10
CA SER A 31 0.51 -15.58 13.94
C SER A 31 1.84 -15.49 13.16
N ALA A 32 2.84 -16.29 13.53
CA ALA A 32 4.08 -16.45 12.79
C ALA A 32 3.86 -17.24 11.50
N ASP A 33 4.38 -16.73 10.41
CA ASP A 33 4.69 -17.46 9.18
C ASP A 33 6.19 -17.77 9.13
N ILE A 34 6.54 -18.97 8.65
CA ILE A 34 7.95 -19.36 8.48
C ILE A 34 8.24 -19.30 6.98
N LEU A 35 9.26 -18.54 6.60
CA LEU A 35 9.78 -18.45 5.24
C LEU A 35 10.86 -19.50 4.99
N SER A 36 11.13 -19.77 3.72
CA SER A 36 12.35 -20.45 3.30
C SER A 36 13.59 -19.72 3.83
N ASN A 37 14.58 -20.50 4.28
CA ASN A 37 15.83 -20.03 4.92
C ASN A 37 15.72 -19.69 6.43
N ASN A 38 14.84 -20.38 7.18
CA ASN A 38 14.69 -20.22 8.64
C ASN A 38 14.28 -18.81 9.12
N ARG A 39 13.75 -17.96 8.24
CA ARG A 39 13.25 -16.64 8.61
C ARG A 39 11.79 -16.75 9.07
N VAL A 40 11.43 -16.07 10.15
CA VAL A 40 10.05 -16.02 10.66
C VAL A 40 9.49 -14.62 10.46
N VAL A 41 8.32 -14.53 9.84
CA VAL A 41 7.60 -13.28 9.52
C VAL A 41 6.26 -13.31 10.23
N PHE A 42 5.85 -12.20 10.83
CA PHE A 42 4.56 -12.10 11.48
C PHE A 42 3.59 -11.29 10.62
N ASN A 43 2.39 -11.83 10.44
CA ASN A 43 1.34 -11.16 9.67
C ASN A 43 0.90 -9.88 10.40
N ILE A 44 1.33 -8.74 9.86
CA ILE A 44 0.99 -7.40 10.32
C ILE A 44 -0.37 -7.05 9.70
N LYS A 45 -1.40 -6.84 10.53
CA LYS A 45 -2.75 -6.48 10.05
C LYS A 45 -2.71 -5.12 9.33
N GLU A 46 -3.77 -4.75 8.61
CA GLU A 46 -3.87 -3.43 7.92
C GLU A 46 -3.57 -2.21 8.83
N TYR A 47 -3.87 -2.29 10.13
CA TYR A 47 -3.53 -1.25 11.11
C TYR A 47 -2.02 -1.16 11.36
N ASP A 48 -1.32 -2.28 11.26
CA ASP A 48 0.12 -2.38 11.46
C ASP A 48 0.90 -1.98 10.20
N TYR A 49 0.33 -2.15 8.99
CA TYR A 49 0.91 -1.67 7.73
C TYR A 49 1.11 -0.14 7.71
N LYS A 50 0.09 0.66 8.06
CA LYS A 50 0.23 2.13 8.12
C LYS A 50 1.25 2.60 9.16
N ASN A 51 1.36 1.86 10.27
CA ASN A 51 2.34 2.14 11.31
C ASN A 51 3.75 1.73 10.88
N ALA A 52 3.89 0.64 10.11
CA ALA A 52 5.13 0.23 9.49
C ALA A 52 5.64 1.33 8.55
N LEU A 53 4.80 1.87 7.66
CA LEU A 53 5.15 2.99 6.78
C LEU A 53 5.63 4.23 7.57
N ASN A 54 4.89 4.65 8.61
CA ASN A 54 5.30 5.78 9.45
C ASN A 54 6.61 5.52 10.23
N THR A 55 6.91 4.26 10.51
CA THR A 55 8.15 3.87 11.20
C THR A 55 9.32 3.86 10.22
N ILE A 56 9.11 3.39 8.98
CA ILE A 56 10.05 3.50 7.87
C ILE A 56 10.41 4.97 7.64
N ASP A 57 9.42 5.87 7.53
CA ASP A 57 9.66 7.31 7.34
C ASP A 57 10.55 7.92 8.43
N LYS A 58 10.34 7.52 9.70
CA LYS A 58 11.14 8.02 10.84
C LYS A 58 12.55 7.44 10.90
N LEU A 59 12.75 6.26 10.31
CA LEU A 59 14.01 5.55 10.31
C LEU A 59 14.77 5.70 9.00
N TRP A 60 14.25 6.45 8.03
CA TRP A 60 14.82 6.60 6.69
C TRP A 60 16.30 7.01 6.69
N ASP A 61 16.70 7.87 7.63
CA ASP A 61 18.10 8.32 7.78
C ASP A 61 18.96 7.39 8.66
N ALA A 62 18.45 6.22 9.05
CA ALA A 62 19.21 5.24 9.82
C ALA A 62 20.37 4.70 8.99
N LYS A 63 21.55 4.63 9.62
CA LYS A 63 22.75 4.10 8.98
C LYS A 63 22.66 2.58 8.86
N GLU A 64 23.14 2.06 7.74
CA GLU A 64 23.34 0.63 7.52
C GLU A 64 24.24 0.02 8.62
N ASN A 65 24.00 -1.25 8.94
CA ASN A 65 24.71 -2.00 9.98
C ASN A 65 24.58 -1.37 11.39
N THR A 66 23.42 -0.77 11.67
CA THR A 66 23.03 -0.32 13.00
C THR A 66 21.72 -0.98 13.37
N GLU A 67 21.40 -1.14 14.66
CA GLU A 67 20.14 -1.76 15.09
C GLU A 67 18.90 -1.10 14.43
N LYS A 68 18.96 0.21 14.19
CA LYS A 68 17.89 0.95 13.49
C LYS A 68 17.86 0.68 11.98
N GLY A 69 19.03 0.55 11.35
CA GLY A 69 19.16 0.20 9.94
C GLY A 69 18.70 -1.24 9.67
N ASP A 70 19.13 -2.18 10.52
CA ASP A 70 18.72 -3.59 10.44
C ASP A 70 17.20 -3.73 10.65
N TYR A 71 16.65 -2.97 11.60
CA TYR A 71 15.21 -2.93 11.82
C TYR A 71 14.45 -2.29 10.65
N LEU A 72 14.99 -1.22 10.04
CA LEU A 72 14.44 -0.61 8.83
C LEU A 72 14.42 -1.62 7.66
N GLU A 73 15.52 -2.33 7.42
CA GLU A 73 15.62 -3.33 6.35
C GLU A 73 14.57 -4.44 6.50
N ILE A 74 14.44 -4.98 7.72
CA ILE A 74 13.45 -6.01 8.03
C ILE A 74 12.04 -5.45 7.80
N LEU A 75 11.75 -4.26 8.31
CA LEU A 75 10.42 -3.65 8.22
C LEU A 75 10.04 -3.35 6.76
N THR A 76 10.97 -2.84 5.95
CA THR A 76 10.77 -2.61 4.51
C THR A 76 10.49 -3.93 3.79
N THR A 77 11.28 -4.97 4.04
CA THR A 77 11.06 -6.31 3.44
C THR A 77 9.66 -6.86 3.77
N LEU A 78 9.21 -6.67 5.00
CA LEU A 78 7.89 -7.11 5.45
C LEU A 78 6.75 -6.35 4.78
N VAL A 79 6.92 -5.03 4.63
CA VAL A 79 5.99 -4.16 3.91
C VAL A 79 5.91 -4.55 2.44
N GLU A 80 7.04 -4.70 1.75
CA GLU A 80 7.10 -5.13 0.34
C GLU A 80 6.36 -6.45 0.12
N LYS A 81 6.63 -7.46 0.95
CA LYS A 81 5.95 -8.75 0.85
C LYS A 81 4.45 -8.65 1.13
N TYR A 82 4.05 -7.83 2.11
CA TYR A 82 2.64 -7.58 2.38
C TYR A 82 1.96 -6.92 1.18
N GLU A 83 2.63 -5.94 0.56
CA GLU A 83 2.15 -5.26 -0.64
C GLU A 83 2.04 -6.22 -1.82
N GLU A 84 3.04 -7.05 -2.12
CA GLU A 84 2.96 -8.06 -3.18
C GLU A 84 1.77 -9.01 -3.03
N GLU A 85 1.43 -9.39 -1.81
CA GLU A 85 0.32 -10.32 -1.53
C GLU A 85 -1.06 -9.64 -1.52
N HIS A 86 -1.14 -8.34 -1.19
CA HIS A 86 -2.41 -7.62 -0.96
C HIS A 86 -2.71 -6.52 -1.99
N TYR A 87 -1.69 -6.02 -2.66
CA TYR A 87 -1.74 -4.96 -3.67
C TYR A 87 -0.97 -5.43 -4.92
N ASP A 88 -1.68 -5.85 -5.95
CA ASP A 88 -1.06 -6.17 -7.24
C ASP A 88 -0.17 -5.01 -7.71
N ILE A 89 1.06 -5.31 -8.14
CA ILE A 89 1.91 -4.41 -8.95
C ILE A 89 1.34 -4.33 -10.39
N SER A 90 0.01 -4.35 -10.52
CA SER A 90 -0.70 -4.08 -11.76
C SER A 90 -0.48 -2.62 -12.15
N ALA A 91 -0.73 -2.29 -13.41
CA ALA A 91 -0.69 -0.91 -13.89
C ALA A 91 -1.44 0.02 -12.92
N PRO A 92 -0.94 1.25 -12.70
CA PRO A 92 -1.46 2.14 -11.67
C PRO A 92 -2.95 2.36 -11.87
N ASP A 93 -3.70 2.38 -10.76
CA ASP A 93 -5.13 2.64 -10.78
C ASP A 93 -5.43 3.86 -11.68
N PRO A 94 -6.37 3.76 -12.64
CA PRO A 94 -6.63 4.81 -13.61
C PRO A 94 -6.89 6.18 -12.96
N ILE A 95 -7.54 6.19 -11.79
CA ILE A 95 -7.90 7.43 -11.10
C ILE A 95 -6.70 8.03 -10.38
N GLU A 96 -5.82 7.20 -9.81
CA GLU A 96 -4.57 7.69 -9.23
C GLU A 96 -3.62 8.22 -10.31
N ALA A 97 -3.54 7.55 -11.47
CA ALA A 97 -2.78 8.06 -12.62
C ALA A 97 -3.29 9.44 -13.10
N ILE A 98 -4.62 9.63 -13.14
CA ILE A 98 -5.21 10.93 -13.48
C ILE A 98 -4.82 12.00 -12.44
N LYS A 99 -4.95 11.71 -11.13
CA LYS A 99 -4.61 12.67 -10.07
C LYS A 99 -3.13 13.03 -10.11
N PHE A 100 -2.26 12.06 -10.32
CA PHE A 100 -0.82 12.28 -10.47
C PHE A 100 -0.53 13.25 -11.62
N ILE A 101 -1.08 12.99 -12.81
CA ILE A 101 -0.89 13.90 -13.96
C ILE A 101 -1.52 15.27 -13.71
N MET A 102 -2.63 15.36 -12.98
CA MET A 102 -3.18 16.65 -12.58
C MET A 102 -2.21 17.44 -11.72
N GLU A 103 -1.58 16.79 -10.73
CA GLU A 103 -0.60 17.43 -9.87
C GLU A 103 0.63 17.88 -10.66
N GLN A 104 1.22 16.97 -11.46
CA GLN A 104 2.41 17.26 -12.25
C GLN A 104 2.21 18.39 -13.28
N LYS A 105 1.01 18.48 -13.86
CA LYS A 105 0.66 19.51 -14.85
C LYS A 105 -0.07 20.72 -14.24
N ASN A 106 -0.23 20.76 -12.91
CA ASN A 106 -1.01 21.78 -12.20
C ASN A 106 -2.43 22.00 -12.78
N ILE A 107 -3.07 20.92 -13.23
CA ILE A 107 -4.40 20.92 -13.83
C ILE A 107 -5.45 20.96 -12.74
N LYS A 108 -6.36 21.93 -12.84
CA LYS A 108 -7.46 22.09 -11.89
C LYS A 108 -8.64 21.21 -12.25
N ARG A 109 -9.44 20.84 -11.25
CA ARG A 109 -10.69 20.07 -11.45
C ARG A 109 -11.65 20.72 -12.45
N THR A 110 -11.67 22.05 -12.53
CA THR A 110 -12.49 22.81 -13.50
C THR A 110 -12.10 22.55 -14.95
N GLU A 111 -10.84 22.19 -15.21
CA GLU A 111 -10.41 21.82 -16.57
C GLU A 111 -10.83 20.41 -16.93
N LEU A 112 -10.84 19.49 -15.97
CA LEU A 112 -11.41 18.14 -16.15
C LEU A 112 -12.90 18.16 -16.47
N GLU A 113 -13.64 19.22 -16.12
CA GLU A 113 -15.04 19.35 -16.51
C GLU A 113 -15.19 19.41 -18.05
N LYS A 114 -14.22 19.99 -18.76
CA LYS A 114 -14.21 20.01 -20.23
C LYS A 114 -13.97 18.61 -20.83
N ILE A 115 -13.30 17.73 -20.08
CA ILE A 115 -12.88 16.39 -20.52
C ILE A 115 -13.93 15.33 -20.16
N LEU A 116 -14.43 15.37 -18.91
CA LEU A 116 -15.29 14.36 -18.30
C LEU A 116 -16.76 14.80 -18.24
N GLY A 117 -17.05 16.10 -18.32
CA GLY A 117 -18.40 16.68 -18.28
C GLY A 117 -18.68 17.42 -16.97
N SER A 118 -19.85 17.22 -16.37
CA SER A 118 -20.26 18.04 -15.22
C SER A 118 -19.34 17.91 -14.01
N ARG A 119 -19.28 18.97 -13.19
CA ARG A 119 -18.56 19.00 -11.90
C ARG A 119 -18.90 17.82 -10.97
N SER A 120 -20.18 17.43 -10.91
CA SER A 120 -20.62 16.24 -10.16
C SER A 120 -19.92 14.98 -10.65
N ARG A 121 -19.86 14.80 -11.97
CA ARG A 121 -19.26 13.62 -12.58
C ARG A 121 -17.75 13.58 -12.38
N VAL A 122 -17.07 14.72 -12.48
CA VAL A 122 -15.64 14.80 -12.15
C VAL A 122 -15.40 14.35 -10.71
N SER A 123 -16.21 14.83 -9.77
CA SER A 123 -16.11 14.43 -8.36
C SER A 123 -16.39 12.93 -8.17
N GLU A 124 -17.46 12.41 -8.77
CA GLU A 124 -17.80 10.98 -8.69
C GLU A 124 -16.66 10.10 -9.22
N ILE A 125 -16.03 10.47 -10.34
CA ILE A 125 -14.93 9.70 -10.94
C ILE A 125 -13.68 9.77 -10.07
N LEU A 126 -13.25 10.97 -9.66
CA LEU A 126 -12.03 11.15 -8.86
C LEU A 126 -12.11 10.51 -7.46
N ASN A 127 -13.32 10.31 -6.96
CA ASN A 127 -13.59 9.61 -5.70
C ASN A 127 -13.98 8.12 -5.90
N LYS A 128 -13.75 7.56 -7.10
CA LYS A 128 -14.08 6.17 -7.45
C LYS A 128 -15.54 5.78 -7.17
N GLN A 129 -16.48 6.73 -7.23
CA GLN A 129 -17.92 6.45 -7.12
C GLN A 129 -18.52 6.01 -8.46
N ARG A 130 -17.80 6.25 -9.56
CA ARG A 130 -18.20 5.90 -10.92
C ARG A 130 -16.99 5.43 -11.73
N LYS A 131 -17.19 4.37 -12.53
CA LYS A 131 -16.21 3.87 -13.51
C LYS A 131 -16.05 4.85 -14.69
N LEU A 132 -14.85 4.92 -15.24
CA LEU A 132 -14.60 5.57 -16.53
C LEU A 132 -15.35 4.81 -17.62
N ASN A 133 -15.84 5.55 -18.62
CA ASN A 133 -16.35 4.95 -19.85
C ASN A 133 -15.39 5.20 -21.01
N LEU A 134 -15.60 4.48 -22.11
CA LEU A 134 -14.70 4.55 -23.27
C LEU A 134 -14.52 5.96 -23.85
N ARG A 135 -15.57 6.79 -23.82
CA ARG A 135 -15.48 8.19 -24.26
C ARG A 135 -14.56 8.99 -23.34
N MET A 136 -14.67 8.81 -22.02
CA MET A 136 -13.81 9.46 -21.03
C MET A 136 -12.36 9.01 -21.19
N ILE A 137 -12.12 7.70 -21.34
CA ILE A 137 -10.79 7.13 -21.55
C ILE A 137 -10.13 7.77 -22.78
N ARG A 138 -10.85 7.86 -23.91
CA ARG A 138 -10.35 8.54 -25.11
C ARG A 138 -10.04 10.01 -24.88
N ASN A 139 -10.93 10.75 -24.20
CA ASN A 139 -10.73 12.16 -23.92
C ASN A 139 -9.52 12.40 -23.00
N LEU A 140 -9.36 11.57 -21.95
CA LEU A 140 -8.24 11.64 -21.02
C LEU A 140 -6.91 11.31 -21.71
N HIS A 141 -6.88 10.28 -22.54
CA HIS A 141 -5.69 9.97 -23.34
C HIS A 141 -5.29 11.16 -24.22
N ASN A 142 -6.22 11.70 -24.99
CA ASN A 142 -5.94 12.79 -25.93
C ASN A 142 -5.54 14.10 -25.25
N THR A 143 -6.08 14.37 -24.06
CA THR A 143 -5.88 15.67 -23.38
C THR A 143 -4.75 15.62 -22.37
N LEU A 144 -4.62 14.51 -21.63
CA LEU A 144 -3.65 14.36 -20.54
C LEU A 144 -2.44 13.51 -20.95
N SER A 145 -2.48 12.86 -22.11
CA SER A 145 -1.44 11.95 -22.62
C SER A 145 -1.21 10.74 -21.72
N ILE A 146 -2.27 10.25 -21.06
CA ILE A 146 -2.22 9.04 -20.23
C ILE A 146 -2.42 7.83 -21.15
N PRO A 147 -1.54 6.80 -21.12
CA PRO A 147 -1.67 5.59 -21.93
C PRO A 147 -3.03 4.89 -21.78
N TYR A 148 -3.50 4.25 -22.86
CA TYR A 148 -4.78 3.55 -22.87
C TYR A 148 -4.78 2.34 -21.95
N GLU A 149 -3.64 1.65 -21.88
CA GLU A 149 -3.42 0.47 -21.04
C GLU A 149 -3.70 0.82 -19.58
N ILE A 150 -3.17 1.95 -19.10
CA ILE A 150 -3.40 2.46 -17.74
C ILE A 150 -4.85 2.88 -17.54
N LEU A 151 -5.48 3.57 -18.50
CA LEU A 151 -6.85 4.07 -18.34
C LEU A 151 -7.93 2.99 -18.47
N ALA A 152 -7.59 1.87 -19.10
CA ALA A 152 -8.50 0.74 -19.33
C ALA A 152 -8.47 -0.30 -18.21
N GLU A 153 -7.52 -0.20 -17.26
CA GLU A 153 -7.47 -1.07 -16.10
C GLU A 153 -8.78 -1.02 -15.29
N ASP A 154 -9.21 -2.18 -14.82
CA ASP A 154 -10.40 -2.26 -13.97
C ASP A 154 -10.08 -1.86 -12.53
N TYR A 155 -10.94 -1.05 -11.91
CA TYR A 155 -10.71 -0.54 -10.56
C TYR A 155 -11.99 -0.47 -9.74
N LYS A 156 -12.01 -0.98 -8.51
CA LYS A 156 -13.25 -1.09 -7.74
C LYS A 156 -13.86 0.28 -7.41
N THR A 157 -15.18 0.37 -7.53
CA THR A 157 -15.89 1.56 -7.03
C THR A 157 -16.08 1.51 -5.52
N THR A 158 -16.27 2.66 -4.89
CA THR A 158 -16.57 2.77 -3.45
C THR A 158 -17.82 1.99 -3.03
N LYS A 159 -18.79 1.81 -3.93
CA LYS A 159 -19.96 0.96 -3.70
C LYS A 159 -19.63 -0.53 -3.73
N GLU A 160 -18.76 -0.97 -4.63
CA GLU A 160 -18.29 -2.36 -4.72
C GLU A 160 -17.47 -2.76 -3.48
N ASN A 161 -16.73 -1.81 -2.90
CA ASN A 161 -15.98 -2.04 -1.66
C ASN A 161 -16.88 -2.17 -0.41
N GLN A 162 -18.10 -1.60 -0.44
CA GLN A 162 -19.05 -1.67 0.68
C GLN A 162 -19.88 -2.96 0.71
N MET A 163 -19.94 -3.72 -0.38
CA MET A 163 -20.70 -4.99 -0.47
C MET A 163 -19.89 -6.23 -0.01
N LYS A 164 -18.65 -6.05 0.46
CA LYS A 164 -17.75 -7.12 0.93
C LYS A 164 -17.48 -7.10 2.45
N LEU A 165 -18.24 -6.33 3.21
CA LEU A 165 -18.19 -6.29 4.69
C LEU A 165 -19.43 -6.95 5.29
#